data_AF-A0A8C4Q7C1-F1
#
_entry.id   AF-A0A8C4Q7C1-F1
#
_cell.length_a   1.000
_cell.length_b   1.000
_cell.length_c   1.000
_cell.angle_alpha   90.00
_cell.angle_beta   90.00
_cell.angle_gamma   90.00
#
_symmetry.space_group_name_H-M   'P 1'
#
loop_
_entity.id
_entity.type
_entity.pdbx_description
1 polymer ?
#
loop_
_entity_poly.entity_id
_entity_poly.type
_entity_poly.pdbx_seq_one_letter_code
_entity_poly.pdbx_strand_id
1 'polypeptide(L)'
;HKTSLIHQNIGLSLCGSFLRVFLCFFFHVLNPMLLPHTQPCAAYKRRSSLKLLFIKITILPFYSNIACIDHSEPAMGLAATMAHELGHNFGMNHDAGERNCYCKSKSDEGGCIMAPATGKPFPRTFSSCSQLDLEKSLEKGGGVCLYNMPDVKTLYGGQRCGNGYVEPGEECDCGDIEECENRCCNANNCTLRHGIECAHGACCEDCQLKPLGTRCRGSASMCDLPEYCNGVSPLCPPNVYLLDGSPCEENSAYCYNGMCRTHEQQCSSLWGPGAKPAPDICFTRVNSAGDKYGNCGKDLLGQHKKCKPSDVKCGKIQCQGGAKQPIIGSNAVNIDTNISQGDGRIVLCRGTHVYFGEDLADPGLVLTGTKCNHSKICYNRQCVNVSVLGTVNCDAKCNGNGVCNSNHNCHCDEHWAPPHCENPGHGGSIDSGPIRPSREFILLIKAVLCSSQRDEIILHSIIPQYLCSRR
;
A
#
# COMPACT_ATOMS: atom_id res chain seq x y z
N HIS A 1 -48.59 35.53 -8.06
CA HIS A 1 -48.05 34.90 -6.85
C HIS A 1 -48.24 33.37 -6.87
N LYS A 2 -47.90 32.72 -7.99
CA LYS A 2 -46.82 31.71 -8.07
C LYS A 2 -45.54 32.04 -7.27
N THR A 3 -44.79 30.96 -6.97
CA THR A 3 -43.48 30.79 -6.31
C THR A 3 -43.40 30.94 -4.78
N SER A 4 -43.57 29.83 -4.06
CA SER A 4 -42.67 29.39 -2.96
C SER A 4 -43.19 28.09 -2.33
N LEU A 5 -42.88 26.92 -2.92
CA LEU A 5 -43.08 25.59 -2.28
C LEU A 5 -42.34 24.45 -3.01
N ILE A 6 -41.15 24.70 -3.59
CA ILE A 6 -40.33 23.67 -4.29
C ILE A 6 -38.84 23.69 -3.83
N HIS A 7 -38.51 24.18 -2.63
CA HIS A 7 -37.11 24.16 -2.15
C HIS A 7 -36.93 23.60 -0.73
N GLN A 8 -37.50 22.42 -0.46
CA GLN A 8 -37.17 21.66 0.75
C GLN A 8 -36.85 20.17 0.54
N ASN A 9 -36.79 19.66 -0.70
CA ASN A 9 -36.54 18.24 -0.96
C ASN A 9 -35.26 17.90 -1.76
N ILE A 10 -34.29 18.82 -1.87
CA ILE A 10 -33.01 18.55 -2.55
C ILE A 10 -31.81 18.52 -1.56
N GLY A 11 -32.01 18.91 -0.30
CA GLY A 11 -30.95 18.97 0.73
C GLY A 11 -30.72 17.68 1.54
N LEU A 12 -31.59 16.67 1.42
CA LEU A 12 -31.53 15.42 2.20
C LEU A 12 -30.91 14.24 1.44
N SER A 13 -30.67 14.36 0.13
CA SER A 13 -30.01 13.32 -0.69
C SER A 13 -28.48 13.37 -0.60
N LEU A 14 -27.88 14.56 -0.50
CA LEU A 14 -26.42 14.75 -0.51
C LEU A 14 -25.74 14.47 0.85
N CYS A 15 -26.48 14.45 1.96
CA CYS A 15 -25.95 14.15 3.30
C CYS A 15 -25.76 12.63 3.52
N GLY A 16 -26.61 11.80 2.89
CA GLY A 16 -26.52 10.34 2.96
C GLY A 16 -25.35 9.77 2.18
N SER A 17 -25.04 10.33 1.00
CA SER A 17 -23.96 9.85 0.15
C SER A 17 -22.57 10.14 0.72
N PHE A 18 -22.40 11.23 1.48
CA PHE A 18 -21.08 11.62 2.00
C PHE A 18 -20.73 10.94 3.33
N LEU A 19 -21.70 10.71 4.21
CA LEU A 19 -21.51 9.85 5.38
C LEU A 19 -21.21 8.41 4.96
N ARG A 20 -21.84 7.94 3.86
CA ARG A 20 -21.52 6.68 3.18
C ARG A 20 -20.09 6.62 2.69
N VAL A 21 -19.58 7.63 2.00
CA VAL A 21 -18.18 7.64 1.52
C VAL A 21 -17.17 7.72 2.68
N PHE A 22 -17.46 8.51 3.73
CA PHE A 22 -16.61 8.63 4.91
C PHE A 22 -16.56 7.33 5.72
N LEU A 23 -17.70 6.70 5.97
CA LEU A 23 -17.78 5.40 6.65
C LEU A 23 -17.30 4.26 5.73
N CYS A 24 -17.51 4.36 4.41
CA CYS A 24 -16.93 3.46 3.43
C CYS A 24 -15.40 3.51 3.52
N PHE A 25 -14.80 4.68 3.44
CA PHE A 25 -13.35 4.79 3.48
C PHE A 25 -12.77 4.37 4.85
N PHE A 26 -13.39 4.79 5.97
CA PHE A 26 -12.93 4.49 7.32
C PHE A 26 -13.14 3.02 7.74
N PHE A 27 -14.20 2.35 7.26
CA PHE A 27 -14.49 0.96 7.61
C PHE A 27 -14.19 -0.06 6.51
N HIS A 28 -14.15 0.33 5.23
CA HIS A 28 -13.90 -0.56 4.09
C HIS A 28 -12.46 -0.47 3.55
N VAL A 29 -11.66 0.52 3.97
CA VAL A 29 -10.22 0.55 3.64
C VAL A 29 -9.38 0.40 4.92
N LEU A 30 -9.85 0.96 6.03
CA LEU A 30 -9.06 1.18 7.24
C LEU A 30 -9.20 0.10 8.33
N ASN A 31 -10.42 -0.33 8.64
CA ASN A 31 -10.69 -1.30 9.71
C ASN A 31 -10.22 -2.76 9.42
N PRO A 32 -10.33 -3.30 8.20
CA PRO A 32 -9.98 -4.69 7.90
C PRO A 32 -8.52 -4.89 7.44
N MET A 33 -7.75 -3.82 7.20
CA MET A 33 -6.28 -3.90 7.06
C MET A 33 -5.56 -4.19 8.38
N LEU A 34 -6.31 -4.24 9.50
CA LEU A 34 -5.82 -4.57 10.83
C LEU A 34 -6.07 -6.06 11.14
N LEU A 35 -5.27 -6.96 10.58
CA LEU A 35 -5.16 -8.35 11.07
C LEU A 35 -4.32 -8.42 12.37
N PRO A 36 -4.51 -9.45 13.22
CA PRO A 36 -4.54 -9.31 14.69
C PRO A 36 -3.17 -9.26 15.41
N HIS A 37 -2.06 -9.01 14.73
CA HIS A 37 -0.72 -9.09 15.35
C HIS A 37 -0.13 -7.79 15.92
N THR A 38 -0.89 -6.69 15.95
CA THR A 38 -0.55 -5.54 16.81
C THR A 38 -1.82 -4.93 17.41
N GLN A 39 -1.95 -5.01 18.73
CA GLN A 39 -3.03 -4.40 19.51
C GLN A 39 -3.32 -2.94 19.09
N PRO A 40 -4.59 -2.54 18.90
CA PRO A 40 -4.95 -1.14 18.70
C PRO A 40 -5.08 -0.42 20.05
N CYS A 41 -4.29 0.64 20.26
CA CYS A 41 -4.60 1.67 21.24
C CYS A 41 -5.30 2.84 20.54
N ALA A 42 -6.63 2.76 20.39
CA ALA A 42 -7.43 3.96 20.19
C ALA A 42 -7.61 4.64 21.56
N ALA A 43 -6.87 5.72 21.83
CA ALA A 43 -7.01 6.48 23.07
C ALA A 43 -7.95 7.68 22.85
N TYR A 44 -9.21 7.56 23.28
CA TYR A 44 -10.12 8.69 23.40
C TYR A 44 -9.79 9.46 24.69
N LYS A 45 -9.09 10.59 24.60
CA LYS A 45 -8.76 11.42 25.77
C LYS A 45 -9.52 12.74 25.73
N ARG A 46 -10.54 12.87 26.58
CA ARG A 46 -11.25 14.14 26.83
C ARG A 46 -10.31 15.09 27.57
N ARG A 47 -9.84 16.14 26.89
CA ARG A 47 -9.38 17.38 27.53
C ARG A 47 -10.03 18.56 26.84
N SER A 48 -10.36 19.55 27.64
CA SER A 48 -11.22 20.70 27.37
C SER A 48 -10.95 21.36 26.00
N SER A 49 -12.03 21.60 25.26
CA SER A 49 -12.17 22.51 24.10
C SER A 49 -11.54 22.13 22.75
N LEU A 50 -10.77 21.06 22.62
CA LEU A 50 -10.31 20.55 21.31
C LEU A 50 -10.58 19.05 21.17
N LYS A 51 -11.36 18.67 20.15
CA LYS A 51 -11.57 17.27 19.78
C LYS A 51 -10.47 16.87 18.78
N LEU A 52 -9.43 16.18 19.26
CA LEU A 52 -8.45 15.51 18.40
C LEU A 52 -8.92 14.07 18.12
N LEU A 53 -8.89 13.66 16.85
CA LEU A 53 -9.03 12.26 16.45
C LEU A 53 -7.68 11.76 15.92
N PHE A 54 -7.12 10.72 16.54
CA PHE A 54 -5.94 10.02 16.07
C PHE A 54 -6.35 8.74 15.34
N ILE A 55 -6.01 8.62 14.05
CA ILE A 55 -6.28 7.42 13.24
C ILE A 55 -4.95 6.84 12.80
N LYS A 56 -4.67 5.58 13.17
CA LYS A 56 -3.42 4.90 12.77
C LYS A 56 -3.62 4.11 11.47
N ILE A 57 -2.90 4.45 10.40
CA ILE A 57 -2.98 3.86 9.04
C ILE A 57 -1.62 3.36 8.57
N THR A 58 -1.36 2.06 8.59
CA THR A 58 -0.05 1.52 8.19
C THR A 58 0.04 1.30 6.67
N ILE A 59 0.42 2.33 5.91
CA ILE A 59 0.70 2.25 4.45
C ILE A 59 2.19 2.49 4.16
N LEU A 60 2.83 3.35 4.96
CA LEU A 60 4.27 3.48 5.09
C LEU A 60 4.60 3.32 6.59
N PRO A 61 5.58 2.51 7.00
CA PRO A 61 5.79 2.12 8.41
C PRO A 61 6.10 3.26 9.39
N PHE A 62 6.20 4.52 8.91
CA PHE A 62 6.56 5.69 9.70
C PHE A 62 5.55 6.84 9.66
N TYR A 63 4.65 6.87 8.66
CA TYR A 63 3.72 7.99 8.46
C TYR A 63 2.32 7.69 9.02
N SER A 64 2.19 6.58 9.73
CA SER A 64 0.93 5.91 9.94
C SER A 64 -0.03 6.58 10.92
N ASN A 65 0.03 7.88 11.25
CA ASN A 65 -1.02 8.46 12.11
C ASN A 65 -1.53 9.80 11.57
N ILE A 66 -2.84 9.87 11.40
CA ILE A 66 -3.58 11.09 11.08
C ILE A 66 -4.03 11.71 12.41
N ALA A 67 -3.70 12.97 12.64
CA ALA A 67 -4.30 13.77 13.70
C ALA A 67 -5.20 14.83 13.05
N CYS A 68 -6.51 14.64 13.08
CA CYS A 68 -7.46 15.66 12.62
C CYS A 68 -7.90 16.51 13.80
N ILE A 69 -7.72 17.83 13.67
CA ILE A 69 -8.29 18.81 14.58
C ILE A 69 -9.55 19.37 13.92
N ASP A 70 -10.68 19.21 14.60
CA ASP A 70 -11.98 19.73 14.13
C ASP A 70 -11.97 21.26 14.19
N HIS A 71 -11.79 21.91 13.03
CA HIS A 71 -11.71 23.37 12.93
C HIS A 71 -12.96 24.04 12.33
N SER A 72 -13.99 23.31 11.87
CA SER A 72 -15.31 23.91 11.55
C SER A 72 -16.37 22.88 11.13
N GLU A 73 -17.63 23.19 11.44
CA GLU A 73 -18.88 22.45 11.23
C GLU A 73 -19.22 21.81 9.85
N PRO A 74 -18.60 22.07 8.68
CA PRO A 74 -18.94 21.29 7.47
C PRO A 74 -18.15 19.97 7.40
N ALA A 75 -18.84 18.83 7.29
CA ALA A 75 -18.22 17.51 7.02
C ALA A 75 -17.24 17.51 5.83
N MET A 76 -17.47 18.40 4.86
CA MET A 76 -16.59 18.65 3.71
C MET A 76 -15.18 19.12 4.11
N GLY A 77 -15.07 19.95 5.15
CA GLY A 77 -13.77 20.44 5.64
C GLY A 77 -12.97 19.32 6.27
N LEU A 78 -13.61 18.49 7.10
CA LEU A 78 -12.99 17.30 7.68
C LEU A 78 -12.53 16.33 6.59
N ALA A 79 -13.37 16.08 5.57
CA ALA A 79 -13.02 15.18 4.47
C ALA A 79 -11.85 15.71 3.63
N ALA A 80 -11.79 17.01 3.36
CA ALA A 80 -10.67 17.63 2.66
C ALA A 80 -9.36 17.49 3.47
N THR A 81 -9.40 17.72 4.78
CA THR A 81 -8.26 17.50 5.68
C THR A 81 -7.84 16.03 5.69
N MET A 82 -8.77 15.09 5.80
CA MET A 82 -8.43 13.66 5.76
C MET A 82 -7.83 13.25 4.41
N ALA A 83 -8.38 13.74 3.30
CA ALA A 83 -7.82 13.48 1.97
C ALA A 83 -6.41 14.06 1.83
N HIS A 84 -6.12 15.22 2.42
CA HIS A 84 -4.79 15.81 2.46
C HIS A 84 -3.80 14.92 3.23
N GLU A 85 -4.15 14.50 4.45
CA GLU A 85 -3.27 13.66 5.27
C GLU A 85 -3.09 12.25 4.67
N LEU A 86 -4.14 11.70 4.05
CA LEU A 86 -4.05 10.46 3.28
C LEU A 86 -3.17 10.63 2.04
N GLY A 87 -3.24 11.79 1.37
CA GLY A 87 -2.34 12.12 0.27
C GLY A 87 -0.87 12.01 0.70
N HIS A 88 -0.52 12.54 1.87
CA HIS A 88 0.82 12.35 2.44
C HIS A 88 1.17 10.88 2.72
N ASN A 89 0.23 10.07 3.23
CA ASN A 89 0.43 8.63 3.39
C ASN A 89 0.67 7.90 2.06
N PHE A 90 0.11 8.42 0.97
CA PHE A 90 0.33 7.93 -0.39
C PHE A 90 1.56 8.56 -1.06
N GLY A 91 2.35 9.37 -0.35
CA GLY A 91 3.59 9.96 -0.87
C GLY A 91 3.40 11.26 -1.65
N MET A 92 2.20 11.86 -1.62
CA MET A 92 1.95 13.17 -2.22
C MET A 92 2.57 14.28 -1.39
N ASN A 93 3.28 15.21 -2.04
CA ASN A 93 3.79 16.42 -1.38
C ASN A 93 2.87 17.60 -1.66
N HIS A 94 3.10 18.72 -0.95
CA HIS A 94 2.30 19.91 -1.17
C HIS A 94 2.47 20.49 -2.58
N ASP A 95 1.42 21.15 -3.06
CA ASP A 95 1.37 21.94 -4.28
C ASP A 95 2.06 23.31 -4.06
N ALA A 96 3.36 23.29 -3.77
CA ALA A 96 4.16 24.49 -3.57
C ALA A 96 4.46 25.20 -4.92
N GLY A 97 4.56 26.53 -4.90
CA GLY A 97 4.73 27.35 -6.11
C GLY A 97 5.97 27.02 -6.96
N GLU A 98 6.99 26.42 -6.36
CA GLU A 98 8.22 25.99 -7.05
C GLU A 98 8.01 24.79 -7.98
N ARG A 99 6.90 24.03 -7.82
CA ARG A 99 6.62 22.80 -8.58
C ARG A 99 5.79 23.01 -9.85
N ASN A 100 5.30 24.23 -10.08
CA ASN A 100 4.43 24.59 -11.21
C ASN A 100 3.27 23.59 -11.46
N CYS A 101 2.58 23.22 -10.38
CA CYS A 101 1.49 22.25 -10.41
C CYS A 101 0.24 22.83 -11.07
N TYR A 102 -0.39 22.05 -11.95
CA TYR A 102 -1.66 22.44 -12.53
C TYR A 102 -2.81 21.96 -11.62
N CYS A 103 -3.66 22.90 -11.22
CA CYS A 103 -4.88 22.62 -10.48
C CYS A 103 -6.09 22.96 -11.35
N LYS A 104 -6.98 21.99 -11.56
CA LYS A 104 -8.21 22.17 -12.35
C LYS A 104 -9.18 23.15 -11.67
N SER A 105 -9.26 23.08 -10.34
CA SER A 105 -10.08 23.97 -9.51
C SER A 105 -9.36 25.30 -9.28
N LYS A 106 -10.08 26.41 -9.43
CA LYS A 106 -9.53 27.74 -9.15
C LYS A 106 -9.43 28.01 -7.65
N SER A 107 -8.69 29.05 -7.25
CA SER A 107 -8.52 29.41 -5.84
C SER A 107 -9.84 29.84 -5.16
N ASP A 108 -10.73 30.50 -5.90
CA ASP A 108 -12.08 30.87 -5.45
C ASP A 108 -13.04 29.67 -5.35
N GLU A 109 -12.72 28.55 -5.99
CA GLU A 109 -13.40 27.25 -5.87
C GLU A 109 -12.75 26.32 -4.83
N GLY A 110 -11.73 26.82 -4.12
CA GLY A 110 -11.08 26.12 -3.01
C GLY A 110 -9.74 25.49 -3.36
N GLY A 111 -9.34 25.53 -4.63
CA GLY A 111 -8.07 25.01 -5.11
C GLY A 111 -7.96 23.49 -5.00
N CYS A 112 -6.73 23.01 -4.76
CA CYS A 112 -6.39 21.59 -4.74
C CYS A 112 -6.13 21.05 -3.33
N ILE A 113 -6.40 19.76 -3.13
CA ILE A 113 -6.34 19.10 -1.83
C ILE A 113 -4.95 19.21 -1.18
N MET A 114 -3.87 19.09 -1.96
CA MET A 114 -2.49 19.15 -1.46
C MET A 114 -1.94 20.58 -1.37
N ALA A 115 -2.78 21.61 -1.43
CA ALA A 115 -2.33 22.98 -1.14
C ALA A 115 -1.75 23.08 0.29
N PRO A 116 -0.65 23.83 0.53
CA PRO A 116 -0.03 23.95 1.86
C PRO A 116 -0.95 24.53 2.95
N ALA A 117 -1.99 25.26 2.55
CA ALA A 117 -2.98 25.84 3.44
C ALA A 117 -4.38 25.62 2.88
N THR A 118 -5.26 25.08 3.71
CA THR A 118 -6.66 24.85 3.37
C THR A 118 -7.48 26.12 3.61
N GLY A 119 -8.13 26.62 2.55
CA GLY A 119 -9.05 27.76 2.61
C GLY A 119 -10.52 27.33 2.50
N LYS A 120 -11.44 28.27 2.71
CA LYS A 120 -12.83 28.15 2.26
C LYS A 120 -12.96 28.82 0.88
N PRO A 121 -13.70 28.23 -0.07
CA PRO A 121 -14.37 26.92 -0.02
C PRO A 121 -13.38 25.75 0.01
N PHE A 122 -13.81 24.58 0.49
CA PHE A 122 -12.90 23.42 0.68
C PHE A 122 -12.57 22.72 -0.64
N PRO A 123 -11.30 22.32 -0.86
CA PRO A 123 -10.86 21.67 -2.08
C PRO A 123 -11.51 20.29 -2.24
N ARG A 124 -11.70 19.87 -3.51
CA ARG A 124 -12.30 18.58 -3.88
C ARG A 124 -11.50 17.80 -4.91
N THR A 125 -10.42 18.38 -5.41
CA THR A 125 -9.63 17.82 -6.52
C THR A 125 -8.16 17.81 -6.17
N PHE A 126 -7.46 16.77 -6.62
CA PHE A 126 -6.00 16.72 -6.59
C PHE A 126 -5.39 17.49 -7.77
N SER A 127 -4.15 17.95 -7.61
CA SER A 127 -3.39 18.60 -8.68
C SER A 127 -2.72 17.57 -9.60
N SER A 128 -2.19 18.03 -10.73
CA SER A 128 -1.35 17.19 -11.60
C SER A 128 -0.10 16.66 -10.89
N CYS A 129 0.48 17.42 -9.96
CA CYS A 129 1.62 16.98 -9.16
C CYS A 129 1.24 15.88 -8.17
N SER A 130 0.08 15.99 -7.53
CA SER A 130 -0.40 14.97 -6.59
C SER A 130 -0.60 13.62 -7.28
N GLN A 131 -1.15 13.63 -8.50
CA GLN A 131 -1.30 12.42 -9.31
C GLN A 131 0.05 11.77 -9.64
N LEU A 132 1.02 12.57 -10.11
CA LEU A 132 2.37 12.08 -10.41
C LEU A 132 3.10 11.56 -9.17
N ASP A 133 2.89 12.19 -8.01
CA ASP A 133 3.49 11.75 -6.75
C ASP A 133 2.90 10.39 -6.31
N LEU A 134 1.57 10.21 -6.44
CA LEU A 134 0.90 8.93 -6.16
C LEU A 134 1.41 7.82 -7.07
N GLU A 135 1.46 8.05 -8.39
CA GLU A 135 1.97 7.08 -9.36
C GLU A 135 3.39 6.63 -8.99
N LYS A 136 4.29 7.59 -8.74
CA LYS A 136 5.68 7.30 -8.32
C LYS A 136 5.77 6.57 -6.99
N SER A 137 4.83 6.80 -6.08
CA SER A 137 4.78 6.13 -4.79
C SER A 137 4.39 4.66 -4.97
N LEU A 138 3.35 4.40 -5.77
CA LEU A 138 2.90 3.04 -6.10
C LEU A 138 3.97 2.25 -6.87
N GLU A 139 4.63 2.86 -7.85
CA GLU A 139 5.77 2.27 -8.59
C GLU A 139 6.95 1.88 -7.69
N LYS A 140 7.11 2.53 -6.53
CA LYS A 140 8.18 2.22 -5.58
C LYS A 140 7.79 1.12 -4.58
N GLY A 141 6.60 0.54 -4.70
CA GLY A 141 6.05 -0.42 -3.75
C GLY A 141 5.26 0.25 -2.61
N GLY A 142 4.86 1.51 -2.76
CA GLY A 142 3.84 2.13 -1.90
C GLY A 142 2.47 1.50 -2.14
N GLY A 143 1.64 1.40 -1.11
CA GLY A 143 0.26 0.93 -1.26
C GLY A 143 0.09 -0.58 -1.51
N VAL A 144 1.10 -1.39 -1.24
CA VAL A 144 1.05 -2.87 -1.37
C VAL A 144 -0.16 -3.49 -0.65
N CYS A 145 -0.56 -2.94 0.50
CA CYS A 145 -1.74 -3.40 1.25
C CYS A 145 -3.10 -3.00 0.64
N LEU A 146 -3.14 -2.09 -0.33
CA LEU A 146 -4.39 -1.54 -0.90
C LEU A 146 -5.05 -2.47 -1.92
N TYR A 147 -4.36 -3.53 -2.33
CA TYR A 147 -4.86 -4.49 -3.31
C TYR A 147 -5.74 -5.59 -2.70
N ASN A 148 -5.85 -5.61 -1.37
CA ASN A 148 -6.66 -6.58 -0.64
C ASN A 148 -8.04 -6.01 -0.36
N MET A 149 -9.07 -6.78 -0.69
CA MET A 149 -10.45 -6.41 -0.38
C MET A 149 -10.70 -6.50 1.14
N PRO A 150 -11.40 -5.53 1.75
CA PRO A 150 -11.81 -5.59 3.14
C PRO A 150 -12.65 -6.83 3.51
N ASP A 151 -12.62 -7.24 4.78
CA ASP A 151 -13.61 -8.17 5.32
C ASP A 151 -14.97 -7.47 5.39
N VAL A 152 -15.87 -7.90 4.50
CA VAL A 152 -17.21 -7.36 4.35
C VAL A 152 -18.07 -7.47 5.62
N LYS A 153 -17.73 -8.38 6.55
CA LYS A 153 -18.45 -8.51 7.83
C LYS A 153 -18.18 -7.36 8.82
N THR A 154 -17.10 -6.62 8.60
CA THR A 154 -16.65 -5.54 9.49
C THR A 154 -17.07 -4.15 8.99
N LEU A 155 -17.82 -4.11 7.88
CA LEU A 155 -18.24 -2.89 7.21
C LEU A 155 -19.36 -2.20 7.99
N TYR A 156 -19.20 -0.89 8.19
CA TYR A 156 -20.22 -0.06 8.80
C TYR A 156 -21.26 0.35 7.75
N GLY A 157 -22.54 0.11 8.05
CA GLY A 157 -23.65 0.37 7.13
C GLY A 157 -24.59 -0.84 6.97
N GLY A 158 -24.11 -2.03 7.37
CA GLY A 158 -24.85 -3.29 7.22
C GLY A 158 -24.92 -3.74 5.77
N GLN A 159 -25.40 -4.98 5.59
CA GLN A 159 -25.48 -5.59 4.26
C GLN A 159 -26.49 -4.89 3.38
N ARG A 160 -26.08 -4.42 2.21
CA ARG A 160 -26.96 -3.77 1.24
C ARG A 160 -26.43 -3.86 -0.18
N CYS A 161 -27.19 -4.59 -1.00
CA CYS A 161 -27.10 -4.54 -2.45
C CYS A 161 -27.11 -3.12 -3.03
N GLY A 162 -26.12 -2.85 -3.89
CA GLY A 162 -25.88 -1.59 -4.57
C GLY A 162 -24.87 -0.69 -3.85
N ASN A 163 -24.12 -1.21 -2.87
CA ASN A 163 -23.06 -0.48 -2.18
C ASN A 163 -21.67 -0.72 -2.81
N GLY A 164 -21.58 -1.62 -3.79
CA GLY A 164 -20.36 -1.97 -4.52
C GLY A 164 -19.50 -3.04 -3.86
N TYR A 165 -19.97 -3.69 -2.80
CA TYR A 165 -19.25 -4.75 -2.09
C TYR A 165 -20.05 -6.04 -2.13
N VAL A 166 -19.42 -7.14 -2.52
CA VAL A 166 -20.08 -8.45 -2.54
C VAL A 166 -20.15 -9.00 -1.13
N GLU A 167 -21.32 -8.87 -0.51
CA GLU A 167 -21.58 -9.28 0.87
C GLU A 167 -22.21 -10.70 0.95
N PRO A 168 -22.21 -11.37 2.12
CA PRO A 168 -22.82 -12.70 2.23
C PRO A 168 -24.29 -12.72 1.78
N GLY A 169 -24.59 -13.51 0.74
CA GLY A 169 -25.92 -13.59 0.12
C GLY A 169 -26.02 -12.91 -1.23
N GLU A 170 -25.01 -12.14 -1.63
CA GLU A 170 -24.89 -11.50 -2.94
C GLU A 170 -23.89 -12.27 -3.83
N GLU A 171 -24.14 -12.30 -5.14
CA GLU A 171 -23.24 -12.91 -6.12
C GLU A 171 -22.41 -11.85 -6.86
N CYS A 172 -22.90 -10.62 -6.90
CA CYS A 172 -22.23 -9.46 -7.48
C CYS A 172 -22.82 -8.16 -6.94
N ASP A 173 -22.03 -7.08 -6.90
CA ASP A 173 -22.55 -5.74 -6.63
C ASP A 173 -21.78 -4.73 -7.49
N CYS A 174 -22.50 -4.03 -8.37
CA CYS A 174 -21.97 -3.04 -9.31
C CYS A 174 -22.30 -1.59 -8.92
N GLY A 175 -22.79 -1.36 -7.70
CA GLY A 175 -23.28 -0.07 -7.22
C GLY A 175 -24.79 0.11 -7.41
N ASP A 176 -25.27 1.34 -7.17
CA ASP A 176 -26.69 1.67 -7.30
C ASP A 176 -27.17 1.49 -8.76
N ILE A 177 -28.48 1.25 -8.95
CA ILE A 177 -29.09 0.91 -10.25
C ILE A 177 -28.75 1.92 -11.35
N GLU A 178 -28.64 3.20 -11.00
CA GLU A 178 -28.35 4.29 -11.94
C GLU A 178 -26.87 4.34 -12.37
N GLU A 179 -25.96 3.79 -11.56
CA GLU A 179 -24.50 3.82 -11.79
C GLU A 179 -23.96 2.51 -12.37
N CYS A 180 -24.71 1.41 -12.24
CA CYS A 180 -24.26 0.10 -12.70
C CYS A 180 -24.24 -0.03 -14.23
N GLU A 181 -23.05 0.08 -14.82
CA GLU A 181 -22.80 -0.22 -16.24
C GLU A 181 -22.49 -1.70 -16.50
N ASN A 182 -22.38 -2.51 -15.44
CA ASN A 182 -21.97 -3.90 -15.53
C ASN A 182 -23.09 -4.81 -16.07
N ARG A 183 -22.97 -5.24 -17.33
CA ARG A 183 -23.93 -6.16 -17.97
C ARG A 183 -24.04 -7.53 -17.31
N CYS A 184 -23.03 -7.96 -16.56
CA CYS A 184 -22.99 -9.27 -15.91
C CYS A 184 -23.84 -9.26 -14.63
N CYS A 185 -23.87 -8.14 -13.90
CA CYS A 185 -24.60 -8.05 -12.65
C CYS A 185 -26.05 -7.56 -12.84
N ASN A 186 -26.95 -8.06 -12.00
CA ASN A 186 -28.29 -7.48 -11.85
C ASN A 186 -28.32 -6.56 -10.62
N ALA A 187 -28.22 -5.25 -10.86
CA ALA A 187 -28.17 -4.24 -9.79
C ALA A 187 -29.42 -4.21 -8.88
N ASN A 188 -30.56 -4.76 -9.31
CA ASN A 188 -31.78 -4.75 -8.50
C ASN A 188 -31.73 -5.73 -7.31
N ASN A 189 -30.98 -6.83 -7.45
CA ASN A 189 -30.99 -7.93 -6.49
C ASN A 189 -29.61 -8.55 -6.25
N CYS A 190 -28.54 -7.97 -6.81
CA CYS A 190 -27.15 -8.38 -6.63
C CYS A 190 -26.88 -9.86 -6.97
N THR A 191 -27.60 -10.37 -7.98
CA THR A 191 -27.37 -11.70 -8.55
C THR A 191 -26.67 -11.61 -9.88
N LEU A 192 -25.88 -12.62 -10.21
CA LEU A 192 -25.35 -12.81 -11.55
C LEU A 192 -26.52 -13.08 -12.52
N ARG A 193 -26.35 -12.66 -13.77
CA ARG A 193 -27.29 -13.04 -14.83
C ARG A 193 -27.12 -14.53 -15.18
N HIS A 194 -28.06 -15.06 -15.96
CA HIS A 194 -28.02 -16.48 -16.34
C HIS A 194 -26.82 -16.77 -17.28
N GLY A 195 -26.05 -17.81 -16.97
CA GLY A 195 -24.98 -18.32 -17.83
C GLY A 195 -23.66 -17.55 -17.77
N ILE A 196 -23.44 -16.78 -16.70
CA ILE A 196 -22.18 -16.09 -16.45
C ILE A 196 -21.54 -16.58 -15.14
N GLU A 197 -20.23 -16.40 -15.01
CA GLU A 197 -19.44 -16.90 -13.88
C GLU A 197 -18.97 -15.78 -12.94
N CYS A 198 -18.87 -14.55 -13.45
CA CYS A 198 -18.39 -13.42 -12.68
C CYS A 198 -18.93 -12.09 -13.21
N ALA A 199 -18.84 -11.06 -12.39
CA ALA A 199 -19.15 -9.68 -12.78
C ALA A 199 -18.00 -8.71 -12.51
N HIS A 200 -17.21 -8.90 -11.46
CA HIS A 200 -16.19 -7.94 -11.00
C HIS A 200 -14.86 -8.64 -10.75
N GLY A 201 -13.77 -7.87 -10.68
CA GLY A 201 -12.44 -8.34 -10.31
C GLY A 201 -11.51 -8.54 -11.50
N ALA A 202 -10.20 -8.47 -11.24
CA ALA A 202 -9.16 -8.52 -12.28
C ALA A 202 -9.05 -9.88 -13.00
N CYS A 203 -9.65 -10.93 -12.43
CA CYS A 203 -9.75 -12.27 -13.01
C CYS A 203 -11.10 -12.54 -13.68
N CYS A 204 -11.89 -11.49 -13.97
CA CYS A 204 -13.13 -11.58 -14.74
C CYS A 204 -12.97 -10.89 -16.09
N GLU A 205 -13.35 -11.56 -17.17
CA GLU A 205 -13.35 -11.00 -18.53
C GLU A 205 -14.59 -11.47 -19.27
N ASP A 206 -15.34 -10.52 -19.85
CA ASP A 206 -16.59 -10.80 -20.56
C ASP A 206 -17.56 -11.72 -19.78
N CYS A 207 -17.69 -11.44 -18.48
CA CYS A 207 -18.50 -12.19 -17.52
C CYS A 207 -18.07 -13.65 -17.28
N GLN A 208 -16.86 -14.03 -17.69
CA GLN A 208 -16.28 -15.36 -17.53
C GLN A 208 -14.98 -15.30 -16.71
N LEU A 209 -14.67 -16.37 -15.99
CA LEU A 209 -13.41 -16.44 -15.25
C LEU A 209 -12.22 -16.51 -16.20
N LYS A 210 -11.21 -15.67 -15.94
CA LYS A 210 -9.94 -15.74 -16.66
C LYS A 210 -9.28 -17.11 -16.39
N PRO A 211 -8.65 -17.73 -17.40
CA PRO A 211 -7.97 -19.01 -17.23
C PRO A 211 -6.91 -18.98 -16.12
N LEU A 212 -6.70 -20.13 -15.49
CA LEU A 212 -5.60 -20.38 -14.55
C LEU A 212 -4.26 -19.90 -15.14
N GLY A 213 -3.47 -19.18 -14.36
CA GLY A 213 -2.17 -18.66 -14.78
C GLY A 213 -2.23 -17.38 -15.61
N THR A 214 -3.41 -16.78 -15.79
CA THR A 214 -3.51 -15.44 -16.38
C THR A 214 -3.01 -14.39 -15.37
N ARG A 215 -1.99 -13.61 -15.72
CA ARG A 215 -1.46 -12.57 -14.82
C ARG A 215 -2.50 -11.49 -14.58
N CYS A 216 -2.95 -11.32 -13.34
CA CYS A 216 -3.90 -10.30 -12.94
C CYS A 216 -3.23 -9.06 -12.31
N ARG A 217 -2.02 -9.22 -11.77
CA ARG A 217 -1.19 -8.11 -11.28
C ARG A 217 0.28 -8.35 -11.62
N GLY A 218 0.95 -7.32 -12.15
CA GLY A 218 2.40 -7.35 -12.34
C GLY A 218 3.13 -6.82 -11.11
N SER A 219 4.43 -7.12 -10.99
CA SER A 219 5.30 -6.52 -9.99
C SER A 219 5.38 -5.01 -10.18
N ALA A 220 5.06 -4.24 -9.13
CA ALA A 220 5.17 -2.79 -9.12
C ALA A 220 6.63 -2.33 -8.94
N SER A 221 7.43 -3.08 -8.18
CA SER A 221 8.83 -2.76 -7.89
C SER A 221 9.72 -4.00 -7.84
N MET A 222 11.03 -3.82 -7.68
CA MET A 222 11.99 -4.92 -7.50
C MET A 222 11.75 -5.75 -6.24
N CYS A 223 11.00 -5.23 -5.27
CA CYS A 223 10.67 -5.91 -4.03
C CYS A 223 9.28 -6.57 -4.07
N ASP A 224 8.60 -6.56 -5.20
CA ASP A 224 7.22 -7.00 -5.36
C ASP A 224 7.12 -8.20 -6.30
N LEU A 225 6.17 -9.11 -6.04
CA LEU A 225 5.97 -10.32 -6.83
C LEU A 225 4.70 -10.20 -7.68
N PRO A 226 4.60 -10.90 -8.82
CA PRO A 226 3.38 -10.91 -9.62
C PRO A 226 2.35 -11.93 -9.11
N GLU A 227 1.06 -11.68 -9.36
CA GLU A 227 -0.05 -12.61 -9.09
C GLU A 227 -0.81 -13.01 -10.34
N TYR A 228 -1.32 -14.24 -10.29
CA TYR A 228 -1.96 -14.94 -11.38
C TYR A 228 -3.32 -15.49 -10.94
N CYS A 229 -4.30 -15.39 -11.83
CA CYS A 229 -5.63 -15.94 -11.63
C CYS A 229 -5.55 -17.43 -11.36
N ASN A 230 -6.32 -17.89 -10.37
CA ASN A 230 -6.43 -19.30 -10.02
C ASN A 230 -7.47 -20.06 -10.87
N GLY A 231 -8.16 -19.36 -11.79
CA GLY A 231 -9.20 -19.94 -12.66
C GLY A 231 -10.50 -20.33 -11.96
N VAL A 232 -10.64 -20.05 -10.66
CA VAL A 232 -11.84 -20.40 -9.86
C VAL A 232 -12.42 -19.21 -9.10
N SER A 233 -11.68 -18.10 -9.04
CA SER A 233 -12.10 -16.85 -8.40
C SER A 233 -11.97 -15.70 -9.38
N PRO A 234 -12.94 -14.75 -9.39
CA PRO A 234 -12.86 -13.57 -10.22
C PRO A 234 -11.94 -12.49 -9.61
N LEU A 235 -11.55 -12.65 -8.34
CA LEU A 235 -10.59 -11.79 -7.66
C LEU A 235 -9.16 -12.27 -7.92
N CYS A 236 -8.24 -11.32 -8.11
CA CYS A 236 -6.81 -11.61 -8.10
C CYS A 236 -6.41 -12.09 -6.68
N PRO A 237 -5.48 -13.04 -6.54
CA PRO A 237 -4.96 -13.41 -5.23
C PRO A 237 -4.40 -12.20 -4.45
N PRO A 238 -4.37 -12.28 -3.11
CA PRO A 238 -3.80 -11.21 -2.28
C PRO A 238 -2.38 -10.84 -2.72
N ASN A 239 -2.06 -9.55 -2.65
CA ASN A 239 -0.73 -9.05 -3.00
C ASN A 239 0.34 -9.63 -2.06
N VAL A 240 1.33 -10.31 -2.64
CA VAL A 240 2.52 -10.77 -1.94
C VAL A 240 3.77 -10.13 -2.54
N TYR A 241 4.77 -9.89 -1.69
CA TYR A 241 6.01 -9.23 -2.06
C TYR A 241 7.20 -10.04 -1.55
N LEU A 242 8.43 -9.69 -1.97
CA LEU A 242 9.63 -10.36 -1.47
C LEU A 242 9.74 -10.24 0.04
N LEU A 243 10.11 -11.33 0.71
CA LEU A 243 10.27 -11.33 2.15
C LEU A 243 11.29 -10.27 2.58
N ASP A 244 10.98 -9.59 3.70
CA ASP A 244 11.87 -8.58 4.29
C ASP A 244 13.29 -9.13 4.45
N GLY A 245 14.28 -8.34 4.04
CA GLY A 245 15.70 -8.72 4.03
C GLY A 245 16.18 -9.31 2.70
N SER A 246 15.29 -9.54 1.73
CA SER A 246 15.68 -9.87 0.36
C SER A 246 16.51 -8.73 -0.25
N PRO A 247 17.60 -9.01 -0.98
CA PRO A 247 18.42 -7.97 -1.58
C PRO A 247 17.70 -7.27 -2.74
N CYS A 248 17.95 -5.97 -2.91
CA CYS A 248 17.45 -5.17 -4.03
C CYS A 248 18.51 -4.14 -4.47
N GLU A 249 18.29 -3.48 -5.61
CA GLU A 249 19.24 -2.51 -6.20
C GLU A 249 20.65 -3.12 -6.34
N GLU A 250 20.76 -4.25 -7.04
CA GLU A 250 22.03 -4.98 -7.25
C GLU A 250 22.79 -5.30 -5.93
N ASN A 251 22.06 -5.75 -4.90
CA ASN A 251 22.58 -6.00 -3.54
C ASN A 251 23.06 -4.75 -2.79
N SER A 252 22.81 -3.55 -3.32
CA SER A 252 23.15 -2.29 -2.65
C SER A 252 22.16 -1.95 -1.53
N ALA A 253 20.98 -2.59 -1.47
CA ALA A 253 19.96 -2.38 -0.44
C ALA A 253 19.16 -3.66 -0.13
N TYR A 254 18.15 -3.53 0.73
CA TYR A 254 17.27 -4.62 1.14
C TYR A 254 15.79 -4.22 1.06
N CYS A 255 14.94 -5.18 0.71
CA CYS A 255 13.49 -5.07 0.76
C CYS A 255 13.01 -5.03 2.20
N TYR A 256 12.07 -4.14 2.48
CA TYR A 256 11.40 -4.03 3.77
C TYR A 256 9.99 -3.47 3.59
N ASN A 257 8.97 -4.25 3.93
CA ASN A 257 7.55 -4.02 3.65
C ASN A 257 7.30 -3.72 2.16
N GLY A 258 7.81 -4.56 1.26
CA GLY A 258 7.58 -4.43 -0.19
C GLY A 258 8.31 -3.26 -0.88
N MET A 259 9.15 -2.52 -0.15
CA MET A 259 9.91 -1.38 -0.67
C MET A 259 11.42 -1.60 -0.53
N CYS A 260 12.19 -1.20 -1.53
CA CYS A 260 13.65 -1.24 -1.48
C CYS A 260 14.20 -0.03 -0.71
N ARG A 261 14.66 -0.20 0.53
CA ARG A 261 14.97 0.94 1.42
C ARG A 261 16.40 1.45 1.26
N THR A 262 16.55 2.70 0.82
CA THR A 262 17.86 3.38 0.72
C THR A 262 17.86 4.75 1.39
N HIS A 263 19.02 5.19 1.87
CA HIS A 263 19.22 6.57 2.33
C HIS A 263 18.94 7.58 1.22
N GLU A 264 19.25 7.23 -0.04
CA GLU A 264 19.09 8.15 -1.17
C GLU A 264 17.63 8.44 -1.48
N GLN A 265 16.78 7.40 -1.51
CA GLN A 265 15.35 7.57 -1.68
C GLN A 265 14.74 8.41 -0.56
N GLN A 266 15.16 8.20 0.69
CA GLN A 266 14.69 9.00 1.83
C GLN A 266 15.19 10.46 1.75
N CYS A 267 16.43 10.71 1.34
CA CYS A 267 16.90 12.07 1.11
C CYS A 267 16.12 12.77 -0.01
N SER A 268 15.85 12.05 -1.10
CA SER A 268 15.02 12.55 -2.19
C SER A 268 13.57 12.83 -1.78
N SER A 269 12.98 12.04 -0.86
CA SER A 269 11.62 12.30 -0.37
C SER A 269 11.57 13.49 0.60
N LEU A 270 12.65 13.73 1.36
CA LEU A 270 12.70 14.85 2.31
C LEU A 270 13.05 16.19 1.66
N TRP A 271 13.91 16.19 0.65
CA TRP A 271 14.48 17.41 0.07
C TRP A 271 14.19 17.57 -1.43
N GLY A 272 13.47 16.63 -2.04
CA GLY A 272 13.14 16.65 -3.46
C GLY A 272 14.26 16.17 -4.38
N PRO A 273 14.06 16.32 -5.71
CA PRO A 273 15.00 15.85 -6.72
C PRO A 273 16.42 16.42 -6.53
N GLY A 274 17.43 15.57 -6.76
CA GLY A 274 18.85 15.94 -6.63
C GLY A 274 19.41 15.86 -5.21
N ALA A 275 18.60 15.46 -4.23
CA ALA A 275 19.06 15.18 -2.88
C ALA A 275 19.67 13.78 -2.78
N LYS A 276 20.81 13.68 -2.08
CA LYS A 276 21.60 12.46 -1.91
C LYS A 276 22.00 12.26 -0.46
N PRO A 277 22.41 11.04 -0.05
CA PRO A 277 22.97 10.81 1.28
C PRO A 277 24.23 11.65 1.48
N ALA A 278 24.37 12.24 2.66
CA ALA A 278 25.60 12.93 3.02
C ALA A 278 26.75 11.94 3.29
N PRO A 279 28.02 12.37 3.25
CA PRO A 279 29.16 11.53 3.61
C PRO A 279 29.07 11.00 5.05
N ASP A 280 29.70 9.85 5.30
CA ASP A 280 29.68 9.14 6.60
C ASP A 280 30.08 10.00 7.80
N ILE A 281 30.94 11.01 7.58
CA ILE A 281 31.33 11.95 8.63
C ILE A 281 30.13 12.74 9.19
N CYS A 282 29.13 13.06 8.35
CA CYS A 282 27.92 13.75 8.78
C CYS A 282 27.13 12.89 9.76
N PHE A 283 26.85 11.63 9.39
CA PHE A 283 26.18 10.68 10.27
C PHE A 283 26.97 10.49 11.56
N THR A 284 28.27 10.27 11.46
CA THR A 284 29.14 9.98 12.61
C THR A 284 29.15 11.13 13.61
N ARG A 285 29.39 12.36 13.16
CA ARG A 285 29.55 13.53 14.04
C ARG A 285 28.20 14.01 14.60
N VAL A 286 27.19 14.14 13.75
CA VAL A 286 25.88 14.65 14.15
C VAL A 286 25.20 13.67 15.10
N ASN A 287 25.12 12.38 14.75
CA ASN A 287 24.39 11.41 15.57
C ASN A 287 25.11 10.98 16.85
N SER A 288 26.40 11.30 17.00
CA SER A 288 27.13 11.11 18.26
C SER A 288 26.83 12.20 19.30
N ALA A 289 26.19 13.32 18.91
CA ALA A 289 25.83 14.39 19.82
C ALA A 289 24.77 13.93 20.84
N GLY A 290 23.78 13.16 20.40
CA GLY A 290 22.67 12.69 21.24
C GLY A 290 21.76 13.82 21.69
N ASP A 291 21.53 14.79 20.82
CA ASP A 291 20.63 15.90 21.05
C ASP A 291 19.42 15.81 20.10
N LYS A 292 18.57 16.83 20.09
CA LYS A 292 17.37 16.88 19.25
C LYS A 292 17.65 16.78 17.75
N TYR A 293 18.84 17.18 17.32
CA TYR A 293 19.21 17.31 15.91
C TYR A 293 20.01 16.10 15.41
N GLY A 294 20.71 15.40 16.29
CA GLY A 294 21.46 14.18 15.99
C GLY A 294 21.38 13.16 17.11
N ASN A 295 20.64 12.06 16.89
CA ASN A 295 20.41 11.02 17.88
C ASN A 295 19.98 9.68 17.25
N CYS A 296 19.99 8.63 18.07
CA CYS A 296 19.43 7.30 17.77
C CYS A 296 18.08 7.09 18.47
N GLY A 297 17.20 8.08 18.40
CA GLY A 297 15.91 8.10 19.08
C GLY A 297 16.00 8.62 20.51
N LYS A 298 14.93 8.38 21.28
CA LYS A 298 14.81 8.76 22.68
C LYS A 298 14.85 7.54 23.59
N ASP A 299 15.31 7.70 24.81
CA ASP A 299 15.19 6.69 25.87
C ASP A 299 13.80 6.70 26.52
N LEU A 300 13.59 5.83 27.51
CA LEU A 300 12.32 5.71 28.25
C LEU A 300 11.95 6.98 29.03
N LEU A 301 12.91 7.87 29.28
CA LEU A 301 12.71 9.15 29.95
C LEU A 301 12.49 10.30 28.96
N GLY A 302 12.43 9.99 27.66
CA GLY A 302 12.26 10.96 26.57
C GLY A 302 13.53 11.72 26.21
N GLN A 303 14.70 11.37 26.77
CA GLN A 303 15.97 12.02 26.46
C GLN A 303 16.58 11.47 25.19
N HIS A 304 17.19 12.35 24.39
CA HIS A 304 17.83 11.94 23.14
C HIS A 304 19.07 11.09 23.40
N LYS A 305 19.14 9.95 22.71
CA LYS A 305 20.21 8.97 22.89
C LYS A 305 21.33 9.19 21.88
N LYS A 306 22.57 9.30 22.37
CA LYS A 306 23.78 9.25 21.54
C LYS A 306 23.86 7.92 20.78
N CYS A 307 24.14 7.97 19.49
CA CYS A 307 24.37 6.75 18.72
C CYS A 307 25.70 6.10 19.09
N LYS A 308 25.73 4.76 19.07
CA LYS A 308 26.99 4.03 19.05
C LYS A 308 27.66 4.22 17.69
N PRO A 309 29.00 4.09 17.57
CA PRO A 309 29.70 4.19 16.30
C PRO A 309 29.13 3.29 15.19
N SER A 310 28.65 2.08 15.55
CA SER A 310 28.02 1.15 14.60
C SER A 310 26.64 1.60 14.11
N ASP A 311 25.94 2.42 14.90
CA ASP A 311 24.51 2.74 14.72
C ASP A 311 24.30 4.14 14.11
N VAL A 312 25.37 4.90 13.88
CA VAL A 312 25.29 6.30 13.41
C VAL A 312 24.53 6.45 12.09
N LYS A 313 24.51 5.42 11.22
CA LYS A 313 23.73 5.40 9.98
C LYS A 313 22.24 5.05 10.16
N CYS A 314 21.81 4.77 11.40
CA CYS A 314 20.44 4.47 11.79
C CYS A 314 19.82 5.53 12.71
N GLY A 315 20.54 6.63 12.96
CA GLY A 315 20.08 7.79 13.71
C GLY A 315 19.26 8.76 12.88
N LYS A 316 19.50 10.06 13.06
CA LYS A 316 18.95 11.11 12.20
C LYS A 316 19.57 11.01 10.81
N ILE A 317 18.73 11.10 9.78
CA ILE A 317 19.22 11.07 8.40
C ILE A 317 20.00 12.33 8.07
N GLN A 318 21.09 12.17 7.31
CA GLN A 318 21.94 13.26 6.85
C GLN A 318 21.99 13.23 5.31
N CYS A 319 21.68 14.35 4.69
CA CYS A 319 21.55 14.53 3.25
C CYS A 319 22.40 15.69 2.73
N GLN A 320 22.54 15.77 1.41
CA GLN A 320 23.14 16.87 0.65
C GLN A 320 22.34 17.13 -0.63
N GLY A 321 22.41 18.35 -1.16
CA GLY A 321 21.66 18.74 -2.35
C GLY A 321 20.17 18.95 -2.09
N GLY A 322 19.36 18.87 -3.15
CA GLY A 322 17.92 19.09 -3.12
C GLY A 322 17.51 20.55 -2.94
N ALA A 323 16.26 20.75 -2.52
CA ALA A 323 15.65 22.04 -2.24
C ALA A 323 16.28 22.75 -1.03
N LYS A 324 16.05 24.06 -0.92
CA LYS A 324 16.55 24.86 0.21
C LYS A 324 15.86 24.51 1.52
N GLN A 325 14.59 24.11 1.46
CA GLN A 325 13.80 23.66 2.61
C GLN A 325 13.31 22.23 2.38
N PRO A 326 13.07 21.46 3.45
CA PRO A 326 12.42 20.16 3.32
C PRO A 326 11.08 20.32 2.64
N ILE A 327 10.76 19.42 1.71
CA ILE A 327 9.49 19.43 0.97
C ILE A 327 8.36 18.73 1.73
N ILE A 328 8.64 18.27 2.95
CA ILE A 328 7.73 17.49 3.78
C ILE A 328 7.09 18.34 4.89
N GLY A 329 5.80 18.63 4.73
CA GLY A 329 4.99 19.30 5.76
C GLY A 329 5.40 20.75 6.05
N SER A 330 4.46 21.54 6.56
CA SER A 330 4.67 22.95 6.90
C SER A 330 5.49 23.18 8.19
N ASN A 331 5.67 22.13 9.02
CA ASN A 331 6.36 22.19 10.32
C ASN A 331 7.76 21.57 10.32
N ALA A 332 8.36 21.36 9.15
CA ALA A 332 9.73 20.88 9.04
C ALA A 332 10.74 22.00 9.22
N VAL A 333 11.76 21.76 10.04
CA VAL A 333 12.87 22.70 10.26
C VAL A 333 14.13 22.15 9.63
N ASN A 334 14.73 22.93 8.74
CA ASN A 334 16.07 22.65 8.20
C ASN A 334 17.13 22.76 9.30
N ILE A 335 18.01 21.76 9.38
CA ILE A 335 19.18 21.72 10.24
C ILE A 335 20.41 21.58 9.35
N ASP A 336 21.14 22.68 9.18
CA ASP A 336 22.39 22.72 8.43
C ASP A 336 23.57 22.71 9.41
N THR A 337 24.43 21.68 9.34
CA THR A 337 25.61 21.52 10.20
C THR A 337 26.88 21.52 9.35
N ASN A 338 27.79 22.44 9.63
CA ASN A 338 29.10 22.49 8.98
C ASN A 338 30.13 21.68 9.76
N ILE A 339 30.72 20.68 9.12
CA ILE A 339 31.73 19.81 9.73
C ILE A 339 33.07 20.04 9.04
N SER A 340 34.06 20.51 9.81
CA SER A 340 35.44 20.62 9.36
C SER A 340 36.07 19.24 9.30
N GLN A 341 36.65 18.91 8.15
CA GLN A 341 37.52 17.76 7.97
C GLN A 341 38.96 18.11 8.38
N GLY A 342 39.78 17.08 8.60
CA GLY A 342 41.18 17.25 9.01
C GLY A 342 42.07 17.91 7.94
N ASP A 343 41.61 18.00 6.70
CA ASP A 343 42.27 18.65 5.56
C ASP A 343 41.83 20.11 5.35
N GLY A 344 41.01 20.66 6.26
CA GLY A 344 40.47 22.02 6.17
C GLY A 344 39.23 22.17 5.27
N ARG A 345 38.75 21.09 4.62
CA ARG A 345 37.48 21.13 3.87
C ARG A 345 36.29 21.15 4.82
N ILE A 346 35.27 21.93 4.49
CA ILE A 346 34.01 21.99 5.24
C ILE A 346 32.96 21.17 4.48
N VAL A 347 32.34 20.22 5.17
CA VAL A 347 31.21 19.45 4.66
C VAL A 347 29.93 20.00 5.27
N LEU A 348 29.00 20.42 4.40
CA LEU A 348 27.65 20.74 4.80
C LEU A 348 26.83 19.46 4.95
N CYS A 349 26.29 19.25 6.13
CA CYS A 349 25.43 18.12 6.49
C CYS A 349 24.02 18.65 6.75
N ARG A 350 23.04 18.18 5.98
CA ARG A 350 21.66 18.67 6.06
C ARG A 350 20.76 17.61 6.69
N GLY A 351 20.11 17.98 7.78
CA GLY A 351 19.09 17.20 8.46
C GLY A 351 17.78 17.97 8.53
N THR A 352 16.71 17.30 8.91
CA THR A 352 15.43 17.95 9.19
C THR A 352 14.87 17.42 10.49
N HIS A 353 14.12 18.23 11.21
CA HIS A 353 13.28 17.78 12.31
C HIS A 353 11.87 18.29 12.07
N VAL A 354 10.90 17.38 12.10
CA VAL A 354 9.50 17.73 11.87
C VAL A 354 8.74 17.62 13.18
N TYR A 355 8.10 18.73 13.56
CA TYR A 355 7.27 18.78 14.75
C TYR A 355 5.89 18.21 14.45
N PHE A 356 5.82 16.89 14.49
CA PHE A 356 4.58 16.20 14.79
C PHE A 356 4.59 15.93 16.30
N GLY A 357 3.44 15.99 16.99
CA GLY A 357 3.38 15.80 18.46
C GLY A 357 4.11 14.54 18.95
N GLU A 358 4.29 14.39 20.27
CA GLU A 358 5.19 13.39 20.88
C GLU A 358 4.97 11.92 20.46
N ASP A 359 3.83 11.59 19.84
CA ASP A 359 3.43 10.26 19.42
C ASP A 359 3.75 9.91 17.94
N LEU A 360 4.28 10.84 17.12
CA LEU A 360 4.62 10.56 15.72
C LEU A 360 6.13 10.36 15.50
N ALA A 361 6.48 9.40 14.64
CA ALA A 361 7.86 9.17 14.25
C ALA A 361 8.38 10.32 13.37
N ASP A 362 9.44 10.98 13.82
CA ASP A 362 10.11 12.06 13.09
C ASP A 362 10.64 11.53 11.74
N PRO A 363 10.15 12.03 10.58
CA PRO A 363 10.57 11.53 9.27
C PRO A 363 12.02 11.87 8.93
N GLY A 364 12.66 12.75 9.71
CA GLY A 364 14.10 13.01 9.66
C GLY A 364 14.93 11.93 10.37
N LEU A 365 14.34 10.82 10.77
CA LEU A 365 15.01 9.64 11.28
C LEU A 365 15.16 8.60 10.17
N VAL A 366 16.32 7.93 10.09
CA VAL A 366 16.51 6.85 9.10
C VAL A 366 15.45 5.77 9.29
N LEU A 367 14.83 5.35 8.18
CA LEU A 367 13.75 4.35 8.18
C LEU A 367 14.30 2.95 8.49
N THR A 368 13.51 2.14 9.19
CA THR A 368 13.77 0.72 9.41
C THR A 368 13.84 -0.03 8.07
N GLY A 369 14.72 -1.02 7.98
CA GLY A 369 15.02 -1.76 6.75
C GLY A 369 16.11 -1.13 5.89
N THR A 370 16.45 0.15 6.11
CA THR A 370 17.51 0.82 5.35
C THR A 370 18.86 0.17 5.62
N LYS A 371 19.60 -0.16 4.56
CA LYS A 371 20.95 -0.73 4.70
C LYS A 371 21.89 0.26 5.39
N CYS A 372 22.54 -0.17 6.47
CA CYS A 372 23.50 0.64 7.22
C CYS A 372 24.94 0.18 7.07
N ASN A 373 25.15 -1.09 6.69
CA ASN A 373 26.46 -1.65 6.39
C ASN A 373 26.29 -2.90 5.51
N HIS A 374 27.39 -3.54 5.13
CA HIS A 374 27.36 -4.85 4.47
C HIS A 374 26.60 -5.87 5.33
N SER A 375 25.59 -6.52 4.75
CA SER A 375 24.71 -7.49 5.42
C SER A 375 24.01 -6.97 6.68
N LYS A 376 23.79 -5.66 6.76
CA LYS A 376 23.15 -5.01 7.91
C LYS A 376 22.11 -3.98 7.54
N ILE A 377 21.05 -3.92 8.33
CA ILE A 377 19.94 -2.99 8.21
C ILE A 377 19.73 -2.19 9.49
N CYS A 378 19.10 -1.04 9.35
CA CYS A 378 18.58 -0.30 10.48
C CYS A 378 17.32 -0.99 11.01
N TYR A 379 17.34 -1.42 12.26
CA TYR A 379 16.19 -1.96 12.96
C TYR A 379 16.18 -1.43 14.39
N ASN A 380 15.06 -0.85 14.82
CA ASN A 380 14.93 -0.19 16.14
C ASN A 380 16.11 0.75 16.46
N ARG A 381 16.49 1.58 15.47
CA ARG A 381 17.58 2.58 15.56
C ARG A 381 18.98 1.99 15.72
N GLN A 382 19.17 0.70 15.47
CA GLN A 382 20.45 -0.01 15.55
C GLN A 382 20.83 -0.62 14.21
N CYS A 383 22.13 -0.71 13.94
CA CYS A 383 22.63 -1.35 12.74
C CYS A 383 22.89 -2.84 12.99
N VAL A 384 21.89 -3.66 12.71
CA VAL A 384 21.88 -5.10 13.02
C VAL A 384 22.02 -5.94 11.75
N ASN A 385 22.39 -7.22 11.91
CA ASN A 385 22.49 -8.14 10.77
C ASN A 385 21.10 -8.37 10.16
N VAL A 386 21.03 -8.40 8.82
CA VAL A 386 19.80 -8.68 8.06
C VAL A 386 19.16 -10.02 8.44
N SER A 387 19.94 -10.99 8.91
CA SER A 387 19.45 -12.29 9.40
C SER A 387 18.39 -12.19 10.50
N VAL A 388 18.27 -11.05 11.21
CA VAL A 388 17.19 -10.83 12.18
C VAL A 388 15.79 -10.94 11.57
N LEU A 389 15.67 -10.74 10.25
CA LEU A 389 14.40 -10.85 9.51
C LEU A 389 14.08 -12.28 9.06
N GLY A 390 15.01 -13.24 9.23
CA GLY A 390 14.76 -14.66 8.95
C GLY A 390 14.71 -15.05 7.47
N THR A 391 15.07 -14.16 6.54
CA THR A 391 14.99 -14.38 5.08
C THR A 391 15.77 -15.62 4.63
N VAL A 392 17.02 -15.76 5.08
CA VAL A 392 17.92 -16.86 4.68
C VAL A 392 17.33 -18.23 4.98
N ASN A 393 16.66 -18.38 6.13
CA ASN A 393 16.04 -19.64 6.51
C ASN A 393 14.82 -19.95 5.62
N CYS A 394 14.12 -18.91 5.16
CA CYS A 394 12.99 -19.06 4.27
C CYS A 394 13.41 -19.37 2.83
N ASP A 395 14.48 -18.78 2.31
CA ASP A 395 14.94 -19.07 0.94
C ASP A 395 15.52 -20.49 0.83
N ALA A 396 16.14 -21.00 1.90
CA ALA A 396 16.71 -22.34 1.94
C ALA A 396 15.69 -23.46 1.67
N LYS A 397 14.41 -23.27 2.01
CA LYS A 397 13.34 -24.25 1.73
C LYS A 397 12.80 -24.20 0.30
N CYS A 398 13.23 -23.23 -0.50
CA CYS A 398 12.81 -23.05 -1.90
C CYS A 398 13.77 -23.76 -2.88
N ASN A 399 14.66 -24.63 -2.38
CA ASN A 399 15.56 -25.48 -3.18
C ASN A 399 16.41 -24.74 -4.24
N GLY A 400 16.64 -23.43 -4.06
CA GLY A 400 17.38 -22.59 -5.02
C GLY A 400 16.61 -22.30 -6.32
N ASN A 401 15.32 -22.63 -6.38
CA ASN A 401 14.46 -22.50 -7.56
C ASN A 401 13.28 -21.55 -7.32
N GLY A 402 13.49 -20.57 -6.45
CA GLY A 402 12.47 -19.61 -6.06
C GLY A 402 12.91 -18.73 -4.91
N VAL A 403 12.03 -17.82 -4.53
CA VAL A 403 12.25 -16.81 -3.49
C VAL A 403 11.16 -16.89 -2.44
N CYS A 404 11.46 -16.49 -1.21
CA CYS A 404 10.43 -16.40 -0.18
C CYS A 404 9.60 -15.11 -0.28
N ASN A 405 8.28 -15.24 -0.20
CA ASN A 405 7.35 -14.12 -0.18
C ASN A 405 7.01 -13.66 1.26
N SER A 406 6.25 -12.57 1.37
CA SER A 406 5.82 -11.94 2.62
C SER A 406 4.98 -12.83 3.54
N ASN A 407 4.37 -13.90 3.01
CA ASN A 407 3.63 -14.90 3.79
C ASN A 407 4.52 -16.05 4.26
N HIS A 408 5.84 -15.92 4.09
CA HIS A 408 6.80 -16.98 4.32
C HIS A 408 6.50 -18.24 3.50
N ASN A 409 6.13 -18.13 2.23
CA ASN A 409 6.00 -19.25 1.30
C ASN A 409 6.92 -19.06 0.09
N CYS A 410 7.27 -20.15 -0.59
CA CYS A 410 8.10 -20.05 -1.79
C CYS A 410 7.27 -19.59 -3.00
N HIS A 411 7.77 -18.56 -3.66
CA HIS A 411 7.38 -18.16 -5.00
C HIS A 411 8.41 -18.75 -5.98
N CYS A 412 8.01 -19.85 -6.62
CA CYS A 412 8.88 -20.66 -7.46
C CYS A 412 9.09 -20.05 -8.83
N ASP A 413 10.30 -20.24 -9.35
CA ASP A 413 10.65 -19.89 -10.72
C ASP A 413 9.84 -20.70 -11.73
N GLU A 414 9.87 -20.22 -12.97
CA GLU A 414 9.28 -20.94 -14.08
C GLU A 414 9.85 -22.37 -14.16
N HIS A 415 8.97 -23.37 -14.30
CA HIS A 415 9.27 -24.81 -14.31
C HIS A 415 9.35 -25.51 -12.95
N TRP A 416 9.12 -24.82 -11.83
CA TRP A 416 9.12 -25.44 -10.49
C TRP A 416 7.77 -25.30 -9.79
N ALA A 417 7.40 -26.29 -8.96
CA ALA A 417 6.12 -26.33 -8.26
C ALA A 417 6.26 -25.86 -6.80
N PRO A 418 5.38 -24.97 -6.31
CA PRO A 418 5.23 -24.76 -4.87
C PRO A 418 4.75 -26.05 -4.18
N PRO A 419 4.97 -26.23 -2.86
CA PRO A 419 5.39 -25.20 -1.89
C PRO A 419 6.91 -25.06 -1.68
N HIS A 420 7.72 -25.96 -2.22
CA HIS A 420 9.17 -26.02 -1.95
C HIS A 420 10.05 -25.81 -3.17
N CYS A 421 9.48 -25.67 -4.38
CA CYS A 421 10.22 -25.54 -5.64
C CYS A 421 11.21 -26.70 -5.89
N GLU A 422 10.88 -27.90 -5.38
CA GLU A 422 11.68 -29.12 -5.54
C GLU A 422 11.28 -29.93 -6.77
N ASN A 423 10.00 -29.89 -7.13
CA ASN A 423 9.44 -30.69 -8.21
C ASN A 423 9.16 -29.83 -9.45
N PRO A 424 9.23 -30.41 -10.66
CA PRO A 424 8.81 -29.71 -11.87
C PRO A 424 7.36 -29.21 -11.77
N GLY A 425 7.10 -27.99 -12.26
CA GLY A 425 5.80 -27.34 -12.13
C GLY A 425 5.62 -26.11 -13.02
N HIS A 426 4.62 -25.30 -12.69
CA HIS A 426 4.23 -24.13 -13.48
C HIS A 426 4.65 -22.80 -12.86
N GLY A 427 5.55 -22.82 -11.86
CA GLY A 427 6.01 -21.63 -11.14
C GLY A 427 4.96 -21.04 -10.20
N GLY A 428 5.29 -19.90 -9.60
CA GLY A 428 4.40 -19.13 -8.73
C GLY A 428 4.40 -19.63 -7.28
N SER A 429 3.41 -19.20 -6.51
CA SER A 429 3.28 -19.53 -5.08
C SER A 429 1.91 -20.12 -4.78
N ILE A 430 1.79 -20.79 -3.65
CA ILE A 430 0.47 -21.11 -3.07
C ILE A 430 -0.35 -19.85 -2.78
N ASP A 431 0.29 -18.69 -2.64
CA ASP A 431 -0.37 -17.40 -2.40
C ASP A 431 -0.71 -16.62 -3.68
N SER A 432 0.00 -16.83 -4.78
CA SER A 432 -0.04 -15.96 -5.97
C SER A 432 -0.51 -16.67 -7.24
N GLY A 433 -0.93 -17.92 -7.15
CA GLY A 433 -1.29 -18.75 -8.30
C GLY A 433 -0.08 -19.18 -9.16
N PRO A 434 -0.27 -20.11 -10.11
CA PRO A 434 0.81 -20.57 -10.99
C PRO A 434 1.10 -19.59 -12.13
N ILE A 435 2.31 -19.56 -12.66
CA ILE A 435 2.69 -18.66 -13.78
C ILE A 435 2.04 -19.11 -15.10
N ARG A 436 1.82 -20.42 -15.27
CA ARG A 436 1.23 -20.99 -16.49
C ARG A 436 0.03 -21.90 -16.19
N PRO A 437 -0.99 -21.93 -17.07
CA PRO A 437 -2.01 -22.96 -17.03
C PRO A 437 -1.37 -24.34 -17.25
N SER A 438 -1.83 -25.36 -16.53
CA SER A 438 -1.37 -26.72 -16.80
C SER A 438 -1.87 -27.19 -18.16
N ARG A 439 -0.97 -27.76 -18.97
CA ARG A 439 -1.34 -28.38 -20.26
C ARG A 439 -2.36 -29.51 -20.07
N GLU A 440 -2.33 -30.18 -18.93
CA GLU A 440 -3.31 -31.20 -18.53
C GLU A 440 -4.71 -30.60 -18.31
N PHE A 441 -4.85 -29.39 -17.74
CA PHE A 441 -6.15 -28.72 -17.64
C PHE A 441 -6.71 -28.33 -19.00
N ILE A 442 -5.87 -27.87 -19.94
CA ILE A 442 -6.31 -27.57 -21.31
C ILE A 442 -6.80 -28.84 -22.01
N LEU A 443 -6.15 -29.98 -21.77
CA LEU A 443 -6.56 -31.28 -22.30
C LEU A 443 -7.85 -31.80 -21.63
N LEU A 444 -8.01 -31.63 -20.32
CA LEU A 444 -9.23 -31.97 -19.57
C LEU A 444 -10.42 -31.10 -19.98
N ILE A 445 -10.24 -29.78 -20.10
CA ILE A 445 -11.29 -28.87 -20.59
C ILE A 445 -11.64 -29.19 -22.05
N LYS A 446 -10.66 -29.47 -22.91
CA LYS A 446 -10.93 -29.95 -24.28
C LYS A 446 -11.66 -31.29 -24.28
N ALA A 447 -11.34 -32.21 -23.38
CA ALA A 447 -12.03 -33.50 -23.27
C ALA A 447 -13.48 -33.34 -22.78
N VAL A 448 -13.72 -32.48 -21.78
CA VAL A 448 -15.05 -32.20 -21.22
C VAL A 448 -15.93 -31.40 -22.20
N LEU A 449 -15.37 -30.42 -22.92
CA LEU A 449 -16.07 -29.71 -23.98
C LEU A 449 -16.36 -30.62 -25.19
N CYS A 450 -15.48 -31.58 -25.48
CA CYS A 450 -15.69 -32.56 -26.55
C CYS A 450 -16.68 -33.68 -26.17
N SER A 451 -16.85 -33.97 -24.87
CA SER A 451 -17.91 -34.86 -24.36
C SER A 451 -19.26 -34.13 -24.29
N SER A 452 -19.29 -32.87 -23.87
CA SER A 452 -20.52 -32.05 -23.84
C SER A 452 -21.13 -31.80 -25.22
N GLN A 453 -20.34 -31.84 -26.29
CA GLN A 453 -20.84 -31.76 -27.68
C GLN A 453 -21.33 -33.10 -28.26
N ARG A 454 -21.14 -34.24 -27.56
CA ARG A 454 -21.57 -35.56 -28.04
C ARG A 454 -22.78 -36.13 -27.30
N ASP A 455 -23.24 -35.50 -26.22
CA ASP A 455 -24.31 -36.04 -25.38
C ASP A 455 -25.74 -35.68 -25.84
N GLU A 456 -25.96 -35.41 -27.14
CA GLU A 456 -27.31 -35.31 -27.70
C GLU A 456 -27.70 -36.42 -28.69
N ILE A 457 -26.84 -37.40 -28.98
CA ILE A 457 -27.18 -38.46 -29.94
C ILE A 457 -26.76 -39.86 -29.45
N ILE A 458 -27.79 -40.61 -28.98
CA ILE A 458 -27.90 -42.08 -28.82
C ILE A 458 -27.37 -42.67 -27.51
N LEU A 459 -28.28 -42.75 -26.53
CA LEU A 459 -28.21 -43.69 -25.41
C LEU A 459 -28.84 -45.03 -25.85
N HIS A 460 -28.07 -45.91 -26.50
CA HIS A 460 -28.34 -47.35 -26.50
C HIS A 460 -27.08 -48.11 -26.94
N SER A 461 -26.71 -49.13 -26.16
CA SER A 461 -25.63 -50.11 -26.37
C SER A 461 -24.21 -49.49 -26.34
N ILE A 462 -23.34 -49.81 -25.39
CA ILE A 462 -22.60 -51.07 -25.30
C ILE A 462 -22.01 -51.21 -23.87
N ILE A 463 -22.40 -52.27 -23.15
CA ILE A 463 -21.59 -52.94 -22.14
C ILE A 463 -21.11 -54.23 -22.84
N PRO A 464 -19.79 -54.55 -22.91
CA PRO A 464 -19.29 -55.60 -22.02
C PRO A 464 -17.79 -55.57 -21.63
N GLN A 465 -17.57 -56.06 -20.41
CA GLN A 465 -16.52 -57.02 -20.02
C GLN A 465 -15.04 -56.57 -19.97
N TYR A 466 -14.59 -56.24 -18.76
CA TYR A 466 -13.21 -56.46 -18.33
C TYR A 466 -13.11 -57.79 -17.55
N LEU A 467 -12.44 -58.79 -18.12
CA LEU A 467 -11.91 -59.95 -17.41
C LEU A 467 -10.57 -60.36 -18.05
N CYS A 468 -9.57 -60.55 -17.17
CA CYS A 468 -8.34 -61.34 -17.32
C CYS A 468 -7.20 -60.77 -18.21
N SER A 469 -5.90 -60.92 -17.90
CA SER A 469 -5.14 -61.54 -16.79
C SER A 469 -3.62 -61.42 -17.07
N ARG A 470 -2.80 -61.70 -16.03
CA ARG A 470 -1.37 -62.11 -15.99
C ARG A 470 -0.33 -60.97 -15.95
N ARG A 471 0.57 -60.91 -14.96
CA ARG A 471 1.17 -61.97 -14.12
C ARG A 471 1.14 -61.66 -12.64
#